data_AF-A0A4Y1ZDW7-F1
#
_entry.id   AF-A0A4Y1ZDW7-F1
#
_cell.length_a   1.000
_cell.length_b   1.000
_cell.length_c   1.000
_cell.angle_alpha   90.00
_cell.angle_beta   90.00
_cell.angle_gamma   90.00
#
_symmetry.space_group_name_H-M   'P 1'
#
loop_
_entity.id
_entity.type
_entity.pdbx_description
1 polymer ?
#
loop_
_entity_poly.entity_id
_entity_poly.type
_entity_poly.pdbx_seq_one_letter_code
_entity_poly.pdbx_strand_id
1 'polypeptide(L)'
;MQLVGDDLFVTNTDYLKKGIDLGVANSILIKVNQIGTLTETLNAIQMAQKAGYTAVVSHRSGETEDTSIADIVVATNAGEIKTGSLARTTVSLSTTN
;
A
#
# COMPACT_ATOMS: atom_id res chain seq x y z
N MET A 1 4.36 -15.03 -8.79
CA MET A 1 4.54 -14.96 -7.33
C MET A 1 4.79 -13.50 -6.96
N GLN A 2 4.07 -12.96 -5.98
CA GLN A 2 4.21 -11.57 -5.54
C GLN A 2 5.31 -11.48 -4.46
N LEU A 3 6.17 -10.47 -4.57
CA LEU A 3 7.24 -10.15 -3.63
C LEU A 3 7.02 -8.72 -3.18
N VAL A 4 6.55 -8.55 -1.94
CA VAL A 4 6.10 -7.25 -1.41
C VAL A 4 7.19 -6.62 -0.55
N GLY A 5 7.64 -5.41 -0.92
CA GLY A 5 8.50 -4.59 -0.09
C GLY A 5 7.70 -3.74 0.89
N ASP A 6 7.83 -4.01 2.20
CA ASP A 6 7.26 -3.21 3.28
C ASP A 6 8.32 -2.25 3.85
N ASP A 7 9.14 -2.73 4.80
CA ASP A 7 10.22 -1.94 5.41
C ASP A 7 11.36 -1.59 4.44
N LEU A 8 11.40 -2.23 3.27
CA LEU A 8 12.37 -1.91 2.23
C LEU A 8 12.05 -0.58 1.52
N PHE A 9 10.76 -0.30 1.32
CA PHE A 9 10.31 0.87 0.56
C PHE A 9 9.66 1.93 1.43
N VAL A 10 9.09 1.55 2.59
CA VAL A 10 8.49 2.45 3.59
C VAL A 10 7.56 3.51 2.99
N THR A 11 6.82 3.15 1.93
CA THR A 11 5.92 4.06 1.20
C THR A 11 6.62 5.33 0.64
N ASN A 12 7.94 5.29 0.44
CA ASN A 12 8.73 6.42 -0.02
C ASN A 12 9.21 6.21 -1.47
N THR A 13 8.96 7.21 -2.31
CA THR A 13 9.23 7.16 -3.76
C THR A 13 10.71 7.01 -4.11
N ASP A 14 11.63 7.51 -3.30
CA ASP A 14 13.07 7.43 -3.58
C ASP A 14 13.57 6.00 -3.38
N TYR A 15 13.14 5.34 -2.32
CA TYR A 15 13.44 3.93 -2.07
C TYR A 15 12.77 3.02 -3.09
N LEU A 16 11.50 3.29 -3.41
CA LEU A 16 10.78 2.55 -4.44
C LEU A 16 11.47 2.69 -5.80
N LYS A 17 11.83 3.91 -6.21
CA LYS A 17 12.54 4.15 -7.47
C LYS A 17 13.84 3.36 -7.51
N LYS A 18 14.64 3.40 -6.44
CA LYS A 18 15.88 2.62 -6.35
C LYS A 18 15.61 1.11 -6.45
N GLY A 19 14.56 0.61 -5.80
CA GLY A 19 14.15 -0.79 -5.92
C GLY A 19 13.80 -1.19 -7.35
N ILE A 20 13.03 -0.36 -8.04
CA ILE A 20 12.66 -0.54 -9.45
C ILE A 20 13.90 -0.59 -10.33
N ASP A 21 14.80 0.40 -10.20
CA ASP A 21 16.03 0.48 -10.99
C ASP A 21 16.94 -0.75 -10.78
N LEU A 22 16.94 -1.33 -9.57
CA LEU A 22 17.72 -2.52 -9.22
C LEU A 22 16.99 -3.85 -9.48
N GLY A 23 15.74 -3.83 -9.95
CA GLY A 23 14.93 -5.03 -10.17
C GLY A 23 14.55 -5.77 -8.88
N VAL A 24 14.40 -5.05 -7.76
CA VAL A 24 14.10 -5.63 -6.44
C VAL A 24 12.60 -5.61 -6.16
N ALA A 25 12.05 -6.77 -5.81
CA ALA A 25 10.62 -6.98 -5.55
C ALA A 25 9.73 -6.74 -6.81
N ASN A 26 8.42 -6.88 -6.66
CA ASN A 26 7.45 -6.57 -7.72
C ASN A 26 6.12 -6.01 -7.17
N SER A 27 6.14 -5.62 -5.90
CA SER A 27 5.01 -5.06 -5.17
C SER A 27 5.51 -4.20 -4.01
N ILE A 28 4.73 -3.19 -3.64
CA ILE A 28 4.99 -2.33 -2.47
C ILE A 28 3.79 -2.39 -1.51
N LEU A 29 4.08 -2.49 -0.21
CA LEU A 29 3.08 -2.28 0.83
C LEU A 29 2.97 -0.78 1.13
N ILE A 30 1.79 -0.21 0.91
CA ILE A 30 1.52 1.22 1.08
C ILE A 30 0.88 1.46 2.45
N LYS A 31 1.56 2.20 3.32
CA LYS A 31 1.02 2.64 4.61
C LYS A 31 0.99 4.16 4.61
N VAL A 32 -0.21 4.72 4.56
CA VAL A 32 -0.44 6.18 4.40
C VAL A 32 0.34 6.99 5.43
N ASN A 33 0.46 6.50 6.66
CA ASN A 33 1.16 7.18 7.75
C ASN A 33 2.68 6.98 7.80
N GLN A 34 3.26 6.17 6.89
CA GLN A 34 4.72 6.11 6.71
C GLN A 34 5.26 7.26 5.87
N ILE A 35 4.39 7.93 5.12
CA ILE A 35 4.72 9.09 4.30
C ILE A 35 3.85 10.27 4.77
N GLY A 36 4.39 11.49 4.74
CA GLY A 36 3.83 12.61 5.51
C GLY A 36 2.43 13.05 5.07
N THR A 37 2.06 12.81 3.81
CA THR A 37 0.84 13.32 3.21
C THR A 37 0.13 12.31 2.29
N LEU A 38 -1.18 12.54 2.09
CA LEU A 38 -1.98 11.78 1.11
C LEU A 38 -1.42 11.93 -0.31
N THR A 39 -0.98 13.12 -0.70
CA THR A 39 -0.40 13.38 -2.03
C THR A 39 0.83 12.51 -2.28
N GLU A 40 1.73 12.42 -1.30
CA GLU A 40 2.92 11.57 -1.42
C GLU A 40 2.55 10.08 -1.49
N THR A 41 1.52 9.66 -0.73
CA THR A 41 0.97 8.30 -0.82
C THR A 41 0.48 7.99 -2.25
N LEU A 42 -0.32 8.89 -2.83
CA LEU A 42 -0.84 8.73 -4.19
C LEU A 42 0.28 8.72 -5.23
N ASN A 43 1.33 9.52 -5.03
CA ASN A 43 2.52 9.51 -5.88
C ASN A 43 3.26 8.17 -5.82
N ALA A 44 3.41 7.58 -4.64
CA ALA A 44 4.03 6.27 -4.46
C ALA A 44 3.21 5.16 -5.16
N ILE A 45 1.89 5.15 -5.00
CA ILE A 45 0.99 4.21 -5.69
C ILE A 45 1.12 4.35 -7.21
N GLN A 46 1.06 5.58 -7.72
CA GLN A 46 1.14 5.83 -9.16
C GLN A 46 2.51 5.45 -9.73
N MET A 47 3.60 5.70 -9.00
CA MET A 47 4.95 5.29 -9.40
C MET A 47 5.05 3.75 -9.50
N ALA A 48 4.54 3.03 -8.50
CA ALA A 48 4.53 1.57 -8.51
C ALA A 48 3.76 1.03 -9.73
N GLN A 49 2.54 1.52 -9.95
CA GLN A 49 1.69 1.10 -11.07
C GLN A 49 2.36 1.36 -12.43
N LYS A 50 2.96 2.55 -12.62
CA LYS A 50 3.68 2.91 -13.86
C LYS A 50 4.89 2.00 -14.11
N ALA A 51 5.52 1.48 -13.06
CA ALA A 51 6.63 0.54 -13.14
C ALA A 51 6.17 -0.93 -13.26
N GLY A 52 4.86 -1.20 -13.34
CA GLY A 52 4.31 -2.56 -13.38
C GLY A 52 4.30 -3.28 -12.03
N TYR A 53 4.51 -2.56 -10.93
CA TYR A 53 4.40 -3.10 -9.58
C TYR A 53 2.94 -3.05 -9.12
N THR A 54 2.57 -4.01 -8.28
CA THR A 54 1.32 -3.92 -7.52
C THR A 54 1.50 -3.02 -6.30
N ALA A 55 0.45 -2.33 -5.88
CA ALA A 55 0.44 -1.49 -4.68
C ALA A 55 -0.61 -2.05 -3.72
N VAL A 56 -0.17 -2.60 -2.59
CA VAL A 56 -1.06 -3.17 -1.58
C VAL A 56 -1.27 -2.14 -0.48
N VAL A 57 -2.46 -1.53 -0.41
CA VAL A 57 -2.75 -0.53 0.63
C VAL A 57 -2.99 -1.23 1.95
N SER A 58 -2.31 -0.79 3.00
CA SER A 58 -2.22 -1.52 4.26
C SER A 58 -2.57 -0.64 5.44
N HIS A 59 -3.25 -1.28 6.39
CA HIS A 59 -3.37 -0.82 7.76
C HIS A 59 -2.03 -0.91 8.51
N ARG A 60 -2.02 -0.40 9.74
CA ARG A 60 -1.00 -0.58 10.78
C ARG A 60 -1.55 -1.48 11.88
N SER A 61 -0.70 -1.83 12.85
CA SER A 61 -1.09 -2.65 14.00
C SER A 61 -1.91 -1.90 15.05
N GLY A 62 -1.93 -0.56 15.00
CA GLY A 62 -2.66 0.32 15.92
C GLY A 62 -3.67 1.17 15.16
N GLU A 63 -4.74 0.53 14.68
CA GLU A 63 -5.79 1.17 13.89
C GLU A 63 -6.81 1.92 14.75
N THR A 64 -7.47 2.89 14.13
CA THR A 64 -8.67 3.57 14.61
C THR A 64 -9.89 3.12 13.78
N GLU A 65 -11.10 3.55 14.10
CA GLU A 65 -12.28 3.30 13.23
C GLU A 65 -12.23 3.97 11.84
N ASP A 66 -11.13 4.62 11.49
CA ASP A 66 -10.93 5.29 10.21
C ASP A 66 -10.86 4.26 9.07
N THR A 67 -11.69 4.47 8.04
CA THR A 67 -11.78 3.58 6.88
C THR A 67 -11.12 4.15 5.62
N SER A 68 -10.35 5.23 5.74
CA SER A 68 -9.81 5.98 4.59
C SER A 68 -8.98 5.10 3.65
N ILE A 69 -8.30 4.07 4.16
CA ILE A 69 -7.53 3.15 3.32
C ILE A 69 -8.41 2.37 2.33
N ALA A 70 -9.67 2.11 2.66
CA ALA A 70 -10.62 1.45 1.76
C ALA A 70 -10.98 2.36 0.59
N ASP A 71 -11.26 3.63 0.87
CA ASP A 71 -11.54 4.64 -0.16
C ASP A 71 -10.31 4.85 -1.06
N ILE A 72 -9.11 4.88 -0.48
CA ILE A 72 -7.85 5.03 -1.25
C ILE A 72 -7.65 3.85 -2.21
N VAL A 73 -7.89 2.60 -1.78
CA VAL A 73 -7.76 1.41 -2.64
C VAL A 73 -8.66 1.52 -3.86
N VAL A 74 -9.92 1.89 -3.65
CA VAL A 74 -10.91 2.02 -4.73
C VAL A 74 -10.54 3.21 -5.63
N ALA A 75 -10.25 4.38 -5.05
CA ALA A 75 -9.93 5.59 -5.79
C ALA A 75 -8.69 5.44 -6.69
N THR A 76 -7.72 4.64 -6.25
CA THR A 76 -6.47 4.42 -6.99
C THR A 76 -6.46 3.18 -7.86
N ASN A 77 -7.54 2.38 -7.84
CA ASN A 77 -7.59 1.06 -8.44
C ASN A 77 -6.36 0.21 -8.05
N ALA A 78 -5.97 0.25 -6.77
CA ALA A 78 -4.80 -0.46 -6.26
C ALA A 78 -4.95 -2.00 -6.37
N GLY A 79 -6.20 -2.50 -6.36
CA GLY A 79 -6.53 -3.90 -6.56
C GLY A 79 -6.38 -4.79 -5.31
N GLU A 80 -5.54 -4.39 -4.35
CA GLU A 80 -5.28 -5.17 -3.14
C GLU A 80 -5.27 -4.30 -1.88
N ILE A 81 -5.88 -4.83 -0.81
CA ILE A 81 -5.91 -4.22 0.52
C ILE A 81 -5.45 -5.22 1.58
N LYS A 82 -4.64 -4.76 2.55
CA LYS A 82 -4.21 -5.53 3.71
C LYS A 82 -4.68 -4.83 4.98
N THR A 83 -5.86 -5.22 5.46
CA THR A 83 -6.53 -4.55 6.59
C THR A 83 -6.64 -5.40 7.86
N GLY A 84 -6.07 -6.62 7.89
CA GLY A 84 -6.03 -7.50 9.07
C GLY A 84 -7.00 -8.69 9.02
N SER A 85 -7.19 -9.39 10.14
CA SER A 85 -8.09 -10.55 10.27
C SER A 85 -9.50 -10.18 10.72
N LEU A 86 -10.53 -10.87 10.21
CA LEU A 86 -11.98 -10.65 10.40
C LEU A 86 -12.52 -10.75 11.86
N ALA A 87 -11.67 -10.68 12.88
CA ALA A 87 -12.01 -10.91 14.29
C ALA A 87 -12.21 -9.61 15.10
N ARG A 88 -11.97 -8.44 14.50
CA ARG A 88 -12.05 -7.15 15.20
C ARG A 88 -12.86 -6.15 14.37
N THR A 89 -13.74 -5.37 15.02
CA THR A 89 -14.65 -4.41 14.37
C THR A 89 -13.91 -3.40 13.48
N THR A 90 -12.68 -3.01 13.85
CA THR A 90 -11.81 -2.11 13.10
C THR A 90 -11.29 -2.68 11.76
N VAL A 91 -11.48 -3.98 11.50
CA VAL A 91 -10.71 -4.75 10.51
C VAL A 91 -11.62 -5.44 9.46
N SER A 92 -12.94 -5.29 9.50
CA SER A 92 -13.82 -6.02 8.59
C SER A 92 -13.93 -5.38 7.20
N LEU A 93 -12.92 -5.56 6.35
CA LEU A 93 -13.03 -5.31 4.90
C LEU A 93 -12.27 -6.39 4.14
N SER A 94 -13.02 -7.28 3.50
CA SER A 94 -12.53 -8.33 2.62
C SER A 94 -12.86 -7.94 1.19
N THR A 95 -11.86 -7.51 0.41
CA THR A 95 -11.97 -7.41 -1.05
C THR A 95 -11.08 -8.46 -1.68
N THR A 96 -11.64 -9.64 -1.91
CA THR A 96 -11.14 -10.61 -2.90
C THR A 96 -11.83 -10.32 -4.22
N ASN A 97 -11.05 -10.29 -5.30
CA ASN A 97 -11.52 -10.23 -6.69
C ASN A 97 -12.60 -11.26 -7.01
#